data_AF-A0A1Y0G899-F1
#
_entry.id   AF-A0A1Y0G899-F1
#
_cell.length_a   1.000
_cell.length_b   1.000
_cell.length_c   1.000
_cell.angle_alpha   90.00
_cell.angle_beta   90.00
_cell.angle_gamma   90.00
#
_symmetry.space_group_name_H-M   'P 1'
#
loop_
_entity.id
_entity.type
_entity.pdbx_description
1 polymer ?
#
loop_
_entity_poly.entity_id
_entity_poly.type
_entity_poly.pdbx_seq_one_letter_code
_entity_poly.pdbx_strand_id
1 'polypeptide(L)'
;MDYREFFIQFQDHLAPKLDTYEQAIYLYIFRHSRLLGIEEVTIGFKSARIRMACGIGEKGKPMSENSAYVKLASLQEKGCISILRTTHTGRALKLHLPNEIPGVIQEAQPEVELDLESMDFFNVPENRVLLLKREDFRCFYTLQSLDESNFVVEHVVSRPEGNNSYKNLVAASREANNKKGATSAEDFLRRLFREGYLSETEFQERNRKLTLLKAGELKPPIS
;
A
#
# COMPACT_ATOMS: atom_id res chain seq x y z
N MET A 1 -12.67 -18.97 -0.60
CA MET A 1 -12.24 -17.56 -0.57
C MET A 1 -12.52 -17.04 0.82
N ASP A 2 -11.53 -16.40 1.46
CA ASP A 2 -11.73 -15.70 2.73
C ASP A 2 -12.65 -14.49 2.51
N TYR A 3 -13.55 -14.19 3.45
CA TYR A 3 -14.47 -13.05 3.32
C TYR A 3 -13.71 -11.72 3.32
N ARG A 4 -12.62 -11.64 4.09
CA ARG A 4 -11.75 -10.48 4.10
C ARG A 4 -11.14 -10.24 2.71
N GLU A 5 -10.61 -11.31 2.12
CA GLU A 5 -10.06 -11.30 0.77
C GLU A 5 -11.11 -10.88 -0.26
N PHE A 6 -12.35 -11.39 -0.16
CA PHE A 6 -13.44 -10.99 -1.03
C PHE A 6 -13.72 -9.49 -0.97
N PHE A 7 -13.83 -8.92 0.24
CA PHE A 7 -14.14 -7.50 0.38
C PHE A 7 -13.01 -6.60 -0.13
N ILE A 8 -11.75 -6.97 0.10
CA ILE A 8 -10.59 -6.25 -0.45
C ILE A 8 -10.66 -6.29 -1.97
N GLN A 9 -10.75 -7.47 -2.56
CA GLN A 9 -10.77 -7.61 -4.01
C GLN A 9 -11.99 -6.94 -4.67
N PHE A 10 -13.16 -7.04 -4.03
CA PHE A 10 -14.36 -6.36 -4.48
C PHE A 10 -14.17 -4.84 -4.46
N GLN A 11 -13.72 -4.27 -3.34
CA GLN A 11 -13.62 -2.83 -3.16
C GLN A 11 -12.53 -2.21 -4.04
N ASP A 12 -11.38 -2.86 -4.14
CA ASP A 12 -10.19 -2.27 -4.76
C ASP A 12 -10.15 -2.51 -6.28
N HIS A 13 -10.76 -3.60 -6.76
CA HIS A 13 -10.61 -4.03 -8.16
C HIS A 13 -11.91 -4.13 -8.95
N LEU A 14 -12.99 -4.64 -8.34
CA LEU A 14 -14.25 -4.87 -9.04
C LEU A 14 -15.19 -3.66 -8.97
N ALA A 15 -15.41 -3.11 -7.79
CA ALA A 15 -16.32 -1.98 -7.55
C ALA A 15 -16.02 -0.75 -8.42
N PRO A 16 -14.75 -0.36 -8.68
CA PRO A 16 -14.43 0.76 -9.58
C PRO A 16 -14.90 0.56 -11.03
N LYS A 17 -15.15 -0.68 -11.44
CA LYS A 17 -15.62 -1.05 -12.80
C LYS A 17 -17.14 -1.21 -12.86
N LEU A 18 -17.83 -1.10 -11.73
CA LEU A 18 -19.27 -1.27 -11.59
C LEU A 18 -19.94 0.02 -11.12
N ASP A 19 -21.10 0.33 -11.66
CA ASP A 19 -21.94 1.40 -11.11
C ASP A 19 -22.64 0.96 -9.80
N THR A 20 -23.24 1.91 -9.09
CA THR A 20 -23.87 1.67 -7.78
C THR A 20 -24.97 0.60 -7.82
N TYR A 21 -25.74 0.51 -8.90
CA TYR A 21 -26.80 -0.50 -9.03
C TYR A 21 -26.21 -1.88 -9.33
N GLU A 22 -25.19 -1.94 -10.18
CA GLU A 22 -24.44 -3.16 -10.46
C GLU A 22 -23.79 -3.71 -9.19
N GLN A 23 -23.14 -2.86 -8.40
CA GLN A 23 -22.55 -3.25 -7.11
C GLN A 23 -23.62 -3.80 -6.15
N ALA A 24 -24.77 -3.12 -6.03
CA ALA A 24 -25.86 -3.56 -5.16
C ALA A 24 -26.46 -4.91 -5.61
N ILE A 25 -26.64 -5.11 -6.92
CA ILE A 25 -27.13 -6.38 -7.48
C ILE A 25 -26.10 -7.49 -7.28
N TYR A 26 -24.82 -7.22 -7.55
CA TYR A 26 -23.72 -8.18 -7.39
C TYR A 26 -23.62 -8.67 -5.94
N LEU A 27 -23.58 -7.75 -4.97
CA LEU A 27 -23.53 -8.09 -3.54
C LEU A 27 -24.79 -8.83 -3.07
N TYR A 28 -25.96 -8.48 -3.61
CA TYR A 28 -27.20 -9.21 -3.30
C TYR A 28 -27.13 -10.66 -3.79
N ILE A 29 -26.67 -10.89 -5.03
CA ILE A 29 -26.50 -12.25 -5.57
C ILE A 29 -25.45 -13.00 -4.73
N PHE A 30 -24.31 -12.38 -4.42
CA PHE A 30 -23.27 -12.96 -3.57
C PHE A 30 -23.80 -13.43 -2.21
N ARG A 31 -24.57 -12.57 -1.52
CA ARG A 31 -25.18 -12.89 -0.22
C ARG A 31 -26.10 -14.12 -0.28
N HIS A 32 -26.79 -14.32 -1.39
CA HIS A 32 -27.75 -15.41 -1.59
C HIS A 32 -27.17 -16.64 -2.31
N SER A 33 -25.89 -16.62 -2.71
CA SER A 33 -25.21 -17.72 -3.40
C SER A 33 -23.87 -18.06 -2.74
N ARG A 34 -22.77 -17.49 -3.23
CA ARG A 34 -21.39 -17.81 -2.86
C ARG A 34 -21.14 -17.70 -1.36
N LEU A 35 -21.73 -16.72 -0.68
CA LEU A 35 -21.58 -16.58 0.78
C LEU A 35 -22.13 -17.80 1.53
N LEU A 36 -23.16 -18.44 1.00
CA LEU A 36 -23.79 -19.65 1.54
C LEU A 36 -23.13 -20.95 1.04
N GLY A 37 -22.06 -20.86 0.24
CA GLY A 37 -21.46 -22.02 -0.42
C GLY A 37 -22.27 -22.59 -1.58
N ILE A 38 -23.27 -21.84 -2.08
CA ILE A 38 -24.13 -22.25 -3.19
C ILE A 38 -23.59 -21.64 -4.48
N GLU A 39 -23.36 -22.48 -5.49
CA GLU A 39 -22.80 -22.05 -6.78
C GLU A 39 -23.84 -21.38 -7.70
N GLU A 40 -25.08 -21.88 -7.69
CA GLU A 40 -26.18 -21.39 -8.51
C GLU A 40 -27.37 -20.95 -7.65
N VAL A 41 -27.94 -19.78 -7.96
CA VAL A 41 -29.09 -19.25 -7.23
C VAL A 41 -30.19 -18.80 -8.19
N THR A 42 -31.45 -19.04 -7.83
CA THR A 42 -32.60 -18.48 -8.56
C THR A 42 -33.14 -17.25 -7.84
N ILE A 43 -33.13 -16.10 -8.51
CA ILE A 43 -33.58 -14.82 -7.94
C ILE A 43 -34.67 -14.19 -8.80
N GLY A 44 -35.81 -13.90 -8.18
CA GLY A 44 -36.90 -13.12 -8.76
C GLY A 44 -36.65 -11.62 -8.60
N PHE A 45 -36.00 -10.99 -9.59
CA PHE A 45 -35.56 -9.59 -9.54
C PHE A 45 -36.69 -8.56 -9.39
N LYS A 46 -37.90 -8.90 -9.83
CA LYS A 46 -39.10 -8.10 -9.57
C LYS A 46 -39.33 -7.86 -8.08
N SER A 47 -39.12 -8.88 -7.25
CA SER A 47 -39.24 -8.78 -5.79
C SER A 47 -37.94 -8.35 -5.13
N ALA A 48 -36.80 -8.82 -5.64
CA ALA A 48 -35.49 -8.58 -5.04
C ALA A 48 -35.06 -7.11 -5.09
N ARG A 49 -35.46 -6.36 -6.13
CA ARG A 49 -35.18 -4.92 -6.28
C ARG A 49 -35.65 -4.05 -5.10
N ILE A 50 -36.61 -4.53 -4.30
CA ILE A 50 -37.14 -3.82 -3.13
C ILE A 50 -36.26 -4.09 -1.89
N ARG A 51 -35.53 -5.21 -1.86
CA ARG A 51 -34.69 -5.66 -0.74
C ARG A 51 -33.20 -5.41 -0.96
N MET A 52 -32.80 -5.10 -2.19
CA MET A 52 -31.42 -4.77 -2.53
C MET A 52 -30.98 -3.48 -1.85
N ALA A 53 -29.67 -3.37 -1.58
CA ALA A 53 -29.04 -2.19 -1.01
C ALA A 53 -28.92 -1.03 -2.03
N CYS A 54 -29.96 -0.79 -2.83
CA CYS A 54 -30.04 0.35 -3.75
C CYS A 54 -30.47 1.65 -3.06
N GLY A 55 -30.78 1.60 -1.76
CA GLY A 55 -31.32 2.73 -1.00
C GLY A 55 -32.74 3.11 -1.44
N ILE A 56 -33.18 4.27 -0.97
CA ILE A 56 -34.40 4.93 -1.45
C ILE A 56 -34.02 5.73 -2.69
N GLY A 57 -34.47 5.31 -3.88
CA GLY A 57 -34.21 6.03 -5.14
C GLY A 57 -34.98 7.35 -5.24
N GLU A 58 -34.97 7.97 -6.43
CA GLU A 58 -35.72 9.21 -6.66
C GLU A 58 -37.17 9.10 -6.17
N LYS A 59 -37.58 10.08 -5.35
CA LYS A 59 -38.94 10.19 -4.80
C LYS A 59 -39.39 8.99 -3.95
N GLY A 60 -38.50 8.33 -3.23
CA GLY A 60 -38.94 7.28 -2.30
C GLY A 60 -38.99 5.87 -2.90
N LYS A 61 -38.68 5.70 -4.19
CA LYS A 61 -39.03 4.49 -4.94
C LYS A 61 -37.82 3.55 -5.13
N PRO A 62 -38.05 2.22 -5.06
CA PRO A 62 -37.03 1.25 -5.42
C PRO A 62 -36.72 1.30 -6.92
N MET A 63 -35.54 0.78 -7.29
CA MET A 63 -35.10 0.59 -8.68
C MET A 63 -36.23 0.01 -9.55
N SER A 64 -36.41 0.55 -10.76
CA SER A 64 -37.41 0.05 -11.71
C SER A 64 -37.08 -1.38 -12.19
N GLU A 65 -38.10 -2.14 -12.61
CA GLU A 65 -37.87 -3.50 -13.15
C GLU A 65 -36.99 -3.46 -14.40
N ASN A 66 -37.21 -2.49 -15.30
CA ASN A 66 -36.41 -2.32 -16.50
C ASN A 66 -34.94 -2.04 -16.16
N SER A 67 -34.69 -1.13 -15.20
CA SER A 67 -33.34 -0.83 -14.72
C SER A 67 -32.64 -2.07 -14.17
N ALA A 68 -33.33 -2.88 -13.36
CA ALA A 68 -32.76 -4.11 -12.83
C ALA A 68 -32.32 -5.09 -13.93
N TYR A 69 -33.14 -5.25 -14.97
CA TYR A 69 -32.81 -6.13 -16.09
C TYR A 69 -31.69 -5.60 -16.99
N VAL A 70 -31.62 -4.29 -17.21
CA VAL A 70 -30.50 -3.64 -17.91
C VAL A 70 -29.20 -3.85 -17.15
N LYS A 71 -29.20 -3.66 -15.82
CA LYS A 71 -27.99 -3.86 -15.00
C LYS A 71 -27.57 -5.32 -14.89
N LEU A 72 -28.51 -6.25 -14.91
CA LEU A 72 -28.18 -7.68 -15.02
C LEU A 72 -27.51 -8.03 -16.36
N ALA A 73 -27.98 -7.46 -17.46
CA ALA A 73 -27.34 -7.66 -18.75
C ALA A 73 -25.91 -7.09 -18.76
N SER A 74 -25.73 -5.88 -18.21
CA SER A 74 -24.42 -5.24 -18.07
C SER A 74 -23.46 -6.05 -17.18
N LEU A 75 -23.93 -6.56 -16.03
CA LEU A 75 -23.13 -7.45 -15.18
C LEU A 75 -22.70 -8.74 -15.89
N GLN A 76 -23.57 -9.29 -16.75
CA GLN A 76 -23.22 -10.46 -17.55
C GLN A 76 -22.17 -10.13 -18.61
N GLU A 77 -22.30 -8.99 -19.29
CA GLU A 77 -21.32 -8.52 -20.29
C GLU A 77 -19.93 -8.30 -19.67
N LYS A 78 -19.89 -7.77 -18.43
CA LYS A 78 -18.67 -7.60 -17.64
C LYS A 78 -18.13 -8.91 -17.04
N GLY A 79 -18.74 -10.05 -17.34
CA GLY A 79 -18.32 -11.36 -16.83
C GLY A 79 -18.54 -11.56 -15.32
N CYS A 80 -19.32 -10.71 -14.66
CA CYS A 80 -19.54 -10.79 -13.22
C CYS A 80 -20.56 -11.89 -12.84
N ILE A 81 -21.47 -12.21 -13.76
CA ILE A 81 -22.49 -13.26 -13.61
C ILE A 81 -22.69 -14.02 -14.91
N SER A 82 -23.26 -15.22 -14.81
CA SER A 82 -23.81 -15.98 -15.94
C SER A 82 -25.27 -16.27 -15.70
N ILE A 83 -26.15 -15.86 -16.64
CA ILE A 83 -27.57 -16.21 -16.60
C ILE A 83 -27.74 -17.59 -17.24
N LEU A 84 -28.07 -18.59 -16.42
CA LEU A 84 -28.18 -19.98 -16.86
C LEU A 84 -29.54 -20.27 -17.50
N ARG A 85 -30.62 -19.83 -16.84
CA ARG A 85 -32.00 -19.98 -17.34
C ARG A 85 -32.93 -18.92 -16.77
N THR A 86 -33.98 -18.60 -17.52
CA THR A 86 -35.10 -17.79 -17.04
C THR A 86 -36.27 -18.71 -16.70
N THR A 87 -36.84 -18.54 -15.52
CA THR A 87 -37.95 -19.34 -14.98
C THR A 87 -39.08 -18.42 -14.55
N HIS A 88 -40.28 -18.98 -14.33
CA HIS A 88 -41.41 -18.22 -13.80
C HIS A 88 -41.15 -17.64 -12.40
N THR A 89 -40.24 -18.25 -11.62
CA THR A 89 -39.83 -17.79 -10.29
C THR A 89 -38.68 -16.78 -10.29
N GLY A 90 -38.00 -16.58 -11.43
CA GLY A 90 -36.85 -15.68 -11.55
C GLY A 90 -35.76 -16.16 -12.50
N ARG A 91 -34.56 -15.58 -12.41
CA ARG A 91 -33.40 -16.00 -13.19
C ARG A 91 -32.50 -16.90 -12.34
N ALA A 92 -32.11 -18.05 -12.89
CA ALA A 92 -31.06 -18.88 -12.33
C ALA A 92 -29.71 -18.32 -12.79
N LEU A 93 -28.84 -18.02 -11.84
CA LEU A 93 -27.59 -17.28 -12.03
C LEU A 93 -26.43 -18.00 -11.35
N LYS A 94 -25.26 -17.91 -11.97
CA LYS A 94 -23.97 -18.16 -11.33
C LYS A 94 -23.23 -16.83 -11.17
N LEU A 95 -22.65 -16.58 -10.00
CA LEU A 95 -21.83 -15.40 -9.72
C LEU A 95 -20.35 -15.77 -9.81
N HIS A 96 -19.58 -14.97 -10.54
CA HIS A 96 -18.12 -15.05 -10.60
C HIS A 96 -17.53 -14.10 -9.54
N LEU A 97 -16.70 -14.65 -8.65
CA LEU A 97 -15.94 -13.91 -7.63
C LEU A 97 -14.91 -12.99 -8.30
N PRO A 98 -14.42 -11.92 -7.64
CA PRO A 98 -13.48 -10.99 -8.25
C PRO A 98 -12.23 -11.67 -8.85
N ASN A 99 -11.67 -12.67 -8.17
CA ASN A 99 -10.53 -13.47 -8.66
C ASN A 99 -10.87 -14.46 -9.78
N GLU A 100 -12.14 -14.72 -10.05
CA GLU A 100 -12.61 -15.57 -11.16
C GLU A 100 -12.86 -14.75 -12.43
N ILE A 101 -12.90 -13.42 -12.34
CA ILE A 101 -13.18 -12.53 -13.47
C ILE A 101 -11.84 -12.12 -14.12
N PRO A 102 -11.60 -12.46 -15.41
CA PRO A 102 -10.36 -12.12 -16.09
C PRO A 102 -10.08 -10.61 -16.08
N GLY A 103 -8.85 -10.23 -15.73
CA GLY A 103 -8.40 -8.83 -15.73
C GLY A 103 -9.00 -7.96 -14.63
N VAL A 104 -9.72 -8.52 -13.65
CA VAL A 104 -10.15 -7.80 -12.44
C VAL A 104 -9.01 -7.73 -11.45
N ILE A 105 -8.46 -8.87 -11.04
CA ILE A 105 -7.27 -8.91 -10.21
C ILE A 105 -6.05 -8.82 -11.11
N GLN A 106 -5.25 -7.77 -10.93
CA GLN A 106 -3.91 -7.74 -11.50
C GLN A 106 -3.04 -8.64 -10.63
N GLU A 107 -2.49 -9.70 -11.21
CA GLU A 107 -1.42 -10.44 -10.54
C GLU A 107 -0.30 -9.44 -10.26
N ALA A 108 0.17 -9.37 -9.01
CA ALA A 108 1.27 -8.52 -8.62
C ALA A 108 2.43 -8.82 -9.58
N GLN A 109 2.86 -7.81 -10.34
CA GLN A 109 4.07 -7.95 -11.15
C GLN A 109 5.21 -8.35 -10.20
N PRO A 110 6.06 -9.30 -10.59
CA PRO A 110 7.19 -9.69 -9.75
C PRO A 110 8.01 -8.43 -9.44
N GLU A 111 8.31 -8.23 -8.15
CA GLU A 111 9.17 -7.18 -7.63
C GLU A 111 10.38 -7.03 -8.56
N VAL A 112 10.50 -5.86 -9.20
CA VAL A 112 11.74 -5.49 -9.88
C VAL A 112 12.80 -5.49 -8.81
N GLU A 113 13.78 -6.39 -8.93
CA GLU A 113 14.92 -6.49 -8.03
C GLU A 113 15.66 -5.13 -8.05
N LEU A 114 15.31 -4.24 -7.12
CA LEU A 114 15.88 -2.90 -7.05
C LEU A 114 17.34 -3.05 -6.62
N ASP A 115 18.25 -2.77 -7.55
CA ASP A 115 19.69 -2.78 -7.29
C ASP A 115 20.07 -1.58 -6.39
N LEU A 116 20.13 -1.83 -5.08
CA LEU A 116 20.54 -0.85 -4.06
C LEU A 116 21.88 -0.18 -4.37
N GLU A 117 22.78 -0.88 -5.05
CA GLU A 117 24.14 -0.40 -5.28
C GLU A 117 24.20 0.72 -6.33
N SER A 118 23.23 0.76 -7.25
CA SER A 118 23.13 1.79 -8.29
C SER A 118 22.18 2.95 -7.93
N MET A 119 21.43 2.86 -6.83
CA MET A 119 20.50 3.90 -6.39
C MET A 119 21.21 5.17 -5.88
N ASP A 120 20.72 6.33 -6.30
CA ASP A 120 21.15 7.63 -5.77
C ASP A 120 20.24 8.03 -4.60
N PHE A 121 20.79 8.05 -3.38
CA PHE A 121 20.07 8.40 -2.15
C PHE A 121 20.14 9.89 -1.80
N PHE A 122 20.77 10.72 -2.64
CA PHE A 122 20.84 12.17 -2.46
C PHE A 122 19.94 12.91 -3.44
N ASN A 123 19.92 12.58 -4.73
CA ASN A 123 19.21 13.34 -5.75
C ASN A 123 17.74 12.88 -5.91
N VAL A 124 17.43 11.63 -5.60
CA VAL A 124 16.08 11.04 -5.72
C VAL A 124 15.33 11.18 -4.40
N PRO A 125 14.28 12.03 -4.30
CA PRO A 125 13.56 12.27 -3.04
C PRO A 125 13.01 11.01 -2.38
N GLU A 126 12.49 10.08 -3.16
CA GLU A 126 11.88 8.83 -2.69
C GLU A 126 12.90 7.96 -1.95
N ASN A 127 14.14 7.92 -2.45
CA ASN A 127 15.24 7.17 -1.84
C ASN A 127 15.68 7.79 -0.51
N ARG A 128 15.56 9.12 -0.34
CA ARG A 128 15.92 9.80 0.91
C ARG A 128 15.08 9.30 2.09
N VAL A 129 13.79 9.02 1.85
CA VAL A 129 12.87 8.52 2.88
C VAL A 129 13.28 7.12 3.37
N LEU A 130 13.93 6.33 2.51
CA LEU A 130 14.46 5.01 2.91
C LEU A 130 15.59 5.14 3.94
N LEU A 131 16.41 6.20 3.89
CA LEU A 131 17.40 6.48 4.92
C LEU A 131 16.71 6.85 6.24
N LEU A 132 15.65 7.64 6.21
CA LEU A 132 14.89 7.98 7.42
C LEU A 132 14.31 6.73 8.10
N LYS A 133 13.74 5.81 7.31
CA LYS A 133 13.23 4.52 7.80
C LYS A 133 14.33 3.63 8.36
N ARG A 134 15.46 3.51 7.67
CA ARG A 134 16.64 2.75 8.14
C ARG A 134 17.16 3.23 9.49
N GLU A 135 17.03 4.54 9.72
CA GLU A 135 17.49 5.21 10.93
C GLU A 135 16.47 5.10 12.08
N ASP A 136 15.34 4.43 11.85
CA ASP A 136 14.20 4.34 12.77
C ASP A 136 13.71 5.72 13.20
N PHE A 137 13.60 6.65 12.24
CA PHE A 137 13.14 8.02 12.48
C PHE A 137 13.92 8.74 13.58
N ARG A 138 15.24 8.50 13.66
CA ARG A 138 16.15 9.13 14.62
C ARG A 138 17.41 9.63 13.94
N CYS A 139 17.93 10.76 14.39
CA CYS A 139 19.18 11.29 13.85
C CYS A 139 20.29 10.25 14.02
N PHE A 140 20.98 9.98 12.91
CA PHE A 140 22.08 9.02 12.89
C PHE A 140 23.12 9.30 13.97
N TYR A 141 23.43 10.58 14.22
CA TYR A 141 24.43 11.00 15.20
C TYR A 141 23.89 11.17 16.62
N THR A 142 22.77 11.88 16.79
CA THR A 142 22.31 12.37 18.12
C THR A 142 21.13 11.61 18.70
N LEU A 143 20.53 10.68 17.95
CA LEU A 143 19.32 9.92 18.34
C LEU A 143 18.05 10.74 18.55
N GLN A 144 18.11 12.06 18.32
CA GLN A 144 16.95 12.95 18.30
C GLN A 144 15.92 12.44 17.30
N SER A 145 14.63 12.45 17.67
CA SER A 145 13.56 12.05 16.76
C SER A 145 13.54 12.90 15.49
N LEU A 146 13.29 12.24 14.36
CA LEU A 146 13.19 12.81 13.03
C LEU A 146 11.85 12.48 12.40
N ASP A 147 11.44 13.30 11.45
CA ASP A 147 10.32 13.06 10.54
C ASP A 147 10.68 13.62 9.15
N GLU A 148 9.79 13.43 8.18
CA GLU A 148 10.01 13.89 6.81
C GLU A 148 10.17 15.42 6.67
N SER A 149 9.72 16.19 7.67
CA SER A 149 9.78 17.66 7.66
C SER A 149 11.07 18.22 8.25
N ASN A 150 11.78 17.45 9.09
CA ASN A 150 12.91 17.96 9.87
C ASN A 150 14.26 17.28 9.57
N PHE A 151 14.26 16.14 8.87
CA PHE A 151 15.51 15.46 8.53
C PHE A 151 16.22 16.10 7.34
N VAL A 152 17.53 15.95 7.30
CA VAL A 152 18.37 16.21 6.15
C VAL A 152 19.18 14.97 5.82
N VAL A 153 19.51 14.80 4.54
CA VAL A 153 20.44 13.77 4.10
C VAL A 153 21.86 14.32 4.19
N GLU A 154 22.71 13.63 4.93
CA GLU A 154 24.07 14.05 5.23
C GLU A 154 25.11 13.06 4.69
N HIS A 155 26.20 13.59 4.15
CA HIS A 155 27.35 12.83 3.66
C HIS A 155 28.34 12.56 4.80
N VAL A 156 28.42 11.31 5.24
CA VAL A 156 29.37 10.87 6.28
C VAL A 156 30.81 11.23 5.89
N VAL A 157 31.19 10.90 4.66
CA VAL A 157 32.38 11.43 3.97
C VAL A 157 31.91 12.52 3.02
N SER A 158 32.36 13.75 3.26
CA SER A 158 32.03 14.91 2.43
C SER A 158 32.51 14.75 0.98
N ARG A 159 31.88 15.49 0.06
CA ARG A 159 32.36 15.60 -1.32
C ARG A 159 33.67 16.40 -1.39
N PRO A 160 34.56 16.14 -2.37
CA PRO A 160 34.37 15.23 -3.52
C PRO A 160 34.63 13.74 -3.25
N GLU A 161 35.21 13.37 -2.10
CA GLU A 161 35.60 11.98 -1.81
C GLU A 161 34.39 11.07 -1.56
N GLY A 162 33.30 11.62 -1.02
CA GLY A 162 32.05 10.90 -0.79
C GLY A 162 31.12 10.81 -2.00
N ASN A 163 30.37 9.71 -2.08
CA ASN A 163 29.35 9.47 -3.10
C ASN A 163 27.91 9.55 -2.53
N ASN A 164 26.92 9.36 -3.39
CA ASN A 164 25.49 9.40 -3.03
C ASN A 164 24.88 8.03 -2.71
N SER A 165 25.72 7.02 -2.43
CA SER A 165 25.23 5.68 -2.09
C SER A 165 24.69 5.66 -0.65
N TYR A 166 23.87 4.65 -0.34
CA TYR A 166 23.41 4.41 1.03
C TYR A 166 24.55 4.13 2.02
N LYS A 167 25.75 3.76 1.54
CA LYS A 167 26.95 3.50 2.34
C LYS A 167 27.63 4.77 2.86
N ASN A 168 27.25 5.92 2.33
CA ASN A 168 27.83 7.21 2.70
C ASN A 168 26.78 8.25 3.15
N LEU A 169 25.50 7.96 2.95
CA LEU A 169 24.42 8.87 3.30
C LEU A 169 23.64 8.40 4.52
N VAL A 170 23.31 9.35 5.38
CA VAL A 170 22.52 9.12 6.60
C VAL A 170 21.44 10.18 6.78
N ALA A 171 20.37 9.83 7.49
CA ALA A 171 19.39 10.80 7.97
C ALA A 171 19.91 11.49 9.25
N ALA A 172 20.05 12.82 9.20
CA ALA A 172 20.50 13.62 10.34
C ALA A 172 19.56 14.81 10.60
N SER A 173 19.59 15.36 11.81
CA SER A 173 18.96 16.66 12.06
C SER A 173 19.80 17.76 11.43
N ARG A 174 19.16 18.86 11.00
CA ARG A 174 19.88 20.04 10.49
C ARG A 174 20.91 20.57 11.49
N GLU A 175 20.61 20.50 12.78
CA GLU A 175 21.54 20.90 13.85
C GLU A 175 22.78 20.02 13.89
N ALA A 176 22.62 18.69 13.82
CA ALA A 176 23.74 17.76 13.80
C ALA A 176 24.60 17.94 12.54
N ASN A 177 23.97 18.10 11.37
CA ASN A 177 24.66 18.38 10.11
C ASN A 177 25.50 19.66 10.20
N ASN A 178 24.92 20.74 10.71
CA ASN A 178 25.63 22.02 10.87
C ASN A 178 26.76 21.92 11.91
N LYS A 179 26.53 21.21 13.02
CA LYS A 179 27.55 21.01 14.06
C LYS A 179 28.72 20.15 13.57
N LYS A 180 28.48 19.09 12.78
CA LYS A 180 29.54 18.24 12.22
C LYS A 180 30.46 19.06 11.30
N GLY A 181 29.88 19.85 10.40
CA GLY A 181 30.64 20.63 9.43
C GLY A 181 31.61 19.76 8.63
N ALA A 182 32.87 20.18 8.54
CA ALA A 182 33.93 19.44 7.84
C ALA A 182 34.60 18.33 8.68
N THR A 183 34.18 18.13 9.94
CA THR A 183 34.76 17.10 10.80
C THR A 183 34.33 15.70 10.33
N SER A 184 35.21 14.71 10.53
CA SER A 184 34.88 13.30 10.26
C SER A 184 33.70 12.86 11.13
N ALA A 185 32.90 11.90 10.65
CA ALA A 185 31.81 11.34 11.43
C ALA A 185 32.31 10.71 12.75
N GLU A 186 33.46 10.04 12.72
CA GLU A 186 34.10 9.47 13.91
C GLU A 186 34.46 10.54 14.95
N ASP A 187 35.11 11.61 14.54
CA ASP A 187 35.50 12.68 15.46
C ASP A 187 34.30 13.47 15.95
N PHE A 188 33.27 13.61 15.12
CA PHE A 188 32.01 14.21 15.54
C PHE A 188 31.31 13.36 16.61
N LEU A 189 31.22 12.04 16.44
CA LEU A 189 30.68 11.15 17.48
C LEU A 189 31.50 11.21 18.77
N ARG A 190 32.84 11.23 18.69
CA ARG A 190 33.71 11.38 19.86
C ARG A 190 33.46 12.70 20.58
N ARG A 191 33.25 13.77 19.83
CA ARG A 191 32.92 15.08 20.40
C ARG A 191 31.56 15.07 21.09
N LEU A 192 30.52 14.52 20.46
CA LEU A 192 29.19 14.37 21.07
C LEU A 192 29.25 13.60 22.39
N PHE A 193 30.04 12.52 22.45
CA PHE A 193 30.27 11.77 23.69
C PHE A 193 30.97 12.60 24.76
N ARG A 194 32.08 13.28 24.42
CA ARG A 194 32.84 14.13 25.36
C ARG A 194 32.03 15.32 25.88
N GLU A 195 31.15 15.87 25.05
CA GLU A 195 30.24 16.96 25.39
C GLU A 195 28.99 16.48 26.16
N GLY A 196 28.82 15.16 26.37
CA GLY A 196 27.71 14.59 27.13
C GLY A 196 26.37 14.49 26.37
N TYR A 197 26.37 14.68 25.05
CA TYR A 197 25.19 14.49 24.20
C TYR A 197 24.86 13.02 23.94
N LEU A 198 25.85 12.13 24.09
CA LEU A 198 25.69 10.69 24.02
C LEU A 198 26.21 10.05 25.30
N SER A 199 25.49 9.07 25.81
CA SER A 199 26.01 8.12 26.80
C SER A 199 27.07 7.21 26.17
N GLU A 200 27.82 6.48 27.01
CA GLU A 200 28.80 5.50 26.54
C GLU A 200 28.16 4.43 25.64
N THR A 201 27.01 3.90 26.06
CA THR A 201 26.27 2.89 25.30
C THR A 201 25.81 3.41 23.95
N GLU A 202 25.31 4.65 23.89
CA GLU A 202 24.87 5.26 22.64
C GLU A 202 26.05 5.54 21.71
N PHE A 203 27.16 6.05 22.25
CA PHE A 203 28.39 6.28 21.48
C PHE A 203 28.93 4.99 20.86
N GLN A 204 29.00 3.90 21.63
CA GLN A 204 29.43 2.59 21.12
C GLN A 204 28.50 2.09 20.00
N GLU A 205 27.18 2.18 20.22
CA GLU A 205 26.20 1.76 19.21
C GLU A 205 26.26 2.62 17.95
N ARG A 206 26.50 3.94 18.08
CA ARG A 206 26.68 4.83 16.92
C ARG A 206 27.95 4.53 16.13
N ASN A 207 29.07 4.27 16.81
CA ASN A 207 30.28 3.81 16.13
C ASN A 207 30.06 2.49 15.39
N ARG A 208 29.37 1.53 16.03
CA ARG A 208 29.02 0.26 15.38
C ARG A 208 28.18 0.49 14.12
N LYS A 209 27.13 1.32 14.20
CA LYS A 209 26.33 1.68 13.02
C LYS A 209 27.15 2.37 11.93
N LEU A 210 28.09 3.24 12.29
CA LEU A 210 28.99 3.89 11.35
C LEU A 210 29.91 2.88 10.63
N THR A 211 30.42 1.87 11.35
CA THR A 211 31.17 0.77 10.74
C THR A 211 30.32 -0.03 9.76
N LEU A 212 29.10 -0.42 10.17
CA LEU A 212 28.17 -1.17 9.31
C LEU A 212 27.75 -0.37 8.07
N LEU A 213 27.55 0.94 8.23
CA LEU A 213 27.25 1.84 7.13
C LEU A 213 28.37 1.83 6.08
N LYS A 214 29.62 2.03 6.52
CA LYS A 214 30.79 2.04 5.63
C LYS A 214 31.04 0.69 4.96
N ALA A 215 30.71 -0.41 5.65
CA ALA A 215 30.76 -1.77 5.09
C ALA A 215 29.62 -2.07 4.09
N GLY A 216 28.58 -1.22 4.01
CA GLY A 216 27.38 -1.48 3.22
C GLY A 216 26.44 -2.51 3.84
N GLU A 217 26.61 -2.81 5.13
CA GLU A 217 25.77 -3.75 5.87
C GLU A 217 24.53 -3.07 6.47
N LEU A 218 24.59 -1.74 6.68
CA LEU A 218 23.43 -0.94 7.09
C LEU A 218 22.59 -0.56 5.87
N LYS A 219 21.82 -1.54 5.36
CA LYS A 219 20.97 -1.39 4.17
C LYS A 219 19.63 -0.71 4.48
N PRO A 220 19.16 0.21 3.63
CA PRO A 220 17.81 0.75 3.72
C PRO A 220 16.75 -0.34 3.43
N PRO A 221 15.57 -0.26 4.03
CA PRO A 221 14.48 -1.18 3.72
C PRO A 221 13.93 -0.87 2.32
N ILE A 222 14.17 -1.75 1.35
CA ILE A 222 13.43 -1.72 0.08
C ILE A 222 12.06 -2.31 0.35
N SER A 223 11.01 -1.62 -0.12
CA SER A 223 9.62 -2.08 -0.06
C SER A 223 9.23 -2.81 -1.33
#